data_AF-A0A5D0G511-F1
#
_entry.id   AF-A0A5D0G511-F1
#
_cell.length_a   1.000
_cell.length_b   1.000
_cell.length_c   1.000
_cell.angle_alpha   90.00
_cell.angle_beta   90.00
_cell.angle_gamma   90.00
#
_symmetry.space_group_name_H-M   'P 1'
#
loop_
_entity.id
_entity.type
_entity.pdbx_description
1 polymer ?
#
loop_
_entity_poly.entity_id
_entity_poly.type
_entity_poly.pdbx_seq_one_letter_code
_entity_poly.pdbx_strand_id
1 'polypeptide(L)'
;MQLRQSERKQAKIKMALQGSSGSGKSLSSLLLAKGLTNDNLAKVAVIDTENGSADLYAHLGDYNVLALQPPYTPEKFIEAIEVCEKAGMEVIILDSISQVWDELLDFHSKLPGNSFANWSKVTPRQKAFINKILQCDAHVIATMRTKQDYVLQQKDGKFVPEKVGLKAVQRDDVSYEFTIVFDIDIKHFAVASKDRTNLFSGKPEFMINSATGKRILDWCTSPIKELDVKQKIEDCLSVSQLMELYKEHPSFQLPLKALYQAKKDQLEQLVNPQNFSQNGNNTSSRV
;
A
#
# COMPACT_ATOMS: atom_id res chain seq x y z
N MET A 1 -12.25 7.25 -27.16
CA MET A 1 -11.01 6.67 -26.59
C MET A 1 -9.84 7.49 -27.09
N GLN A 2 -8.87 7.83 -26.24
CA GLN A 2 -7.68 8.60 -26.62
C GLN A 2 -6.43 7.90 -26.07
N LEU A 3 -5.47 7.59 -26.95
CA LEU A 3 -4.18 7.02 -26.56
C LEU A 3 -3.30 8.15 -25.97
N ARG A 4 -2.76 7.94 -24.77
CA ARG A 4 -1.84 8.89 -24.11
C ARG A 4 -0.58 8.18 -23.63
N GLN A 5 0.51 8.94 -23.50
CA GLN A 5 1.71 8.47 -22.81
C GLN A 5 1.40 8.27 -21.32
N SER A 6 2.00 7.24 -20.72
CA SER A 6 1.83 6.96 -19.30
C SER A 6 2.55 8.03 -18.48
N GLU A 7 1.87 8.52 -17.45
CA GLU A 7 2.44 9.46 -16.49
C GLU A 7 1.91 9.09 -15.10
N ARG A 8 2.79 9.15 -14.10
CA ARG A 8 2.45 8.88 -12.70
C ARG A 8 1.81 10.10 -12.00
N LYS A 9 1.16 10.98 -12.75
CA LYS A 9 0.48 12.14 -12.17
C LYS A 9 -0.76 11.68 -11.43
N GLN A 10 -0.78 11.93 -10.11
CA GLN A 10 -1.94 11.84 -9.21
C GLN A 10 -2.58 10.45 -9.17
N ALA A 11 -1.79 9.39 -9.07
CA ALA A 11 -2.34 8.05 -8.89
C ALA A 11 -3.13 7.96 -7.57
N LYS A 12 -4.37 7.50 -7.62
CA LYS A 12 -5.17 7.22 -6.42
C LYS A 12 -4.91 5.79 -5.95
N ILE A 13 -4.13 5.65 -4.87
CA ILE A 13 -3.77 4.33 -4.34
C ILE A 13 -5.01 3.56 -3.89
N LYS A 14 -5.11 2.30 -4.32
CA LYS A 14 -6.08 1.32 -3.80
C LYS A 14 -5.28 0.30 -3.04
N MET A 15 -5.44 0.23 -1.73
CA MET A 15 -4.68 -0.70 -0.89
C MET A 15 -5.59 -1.45 0.06
N ALA A 16 -5.07 -2.54 0.60
CA ALA A 16 -5.76 -3.30 1.61
C ALA A 16 -4.88 -3.70 2.79
N LEU A 17 -5.51 -3.85 3.95
CA LEU A 17 -4.91 -4.41 5.15
C LEU A 17 -5.68 -5.64 5.58
N GLN A 18 -4.98 -6.76 5.72
CA GLN A 18 -5.57 -8.02 6.17
C GLN A 18 -4.90 -8.50 7.44
N GLY A 19 -5.68 -9.09 8.34
CA GLY A 19 -5.16 -9.56 9.63
C GLY A 19 -6.27 -10.04 10.56
N SER A 20 -5.87 -10.77 11.60
CA SER A 20 -6.78 -11.33 12.60
C SER A 20 -7.44 -10.23 13.44
N SER A 21 -8.46 -10.59 14.21
CA SER A 21 -9.04 -9.62 15.17
C SER A 21 -8.00 -9.23 16.21
N GLY A 22 -7.90 -7.93 16.53
CA GLY A 22 -6.88 -7.37 17.42
C GLY A 22 -5.56 -6.98 16.74
N SER A 23 -5.35 -7.25 15.45
CA SER A 23 -4.10 -6.91 14.76
C SER A 23 -3.89 -5.40 14.50
N GLY A 24 -4.86 -4.54 14.81
CA GLY A 24 -4.71 -3.08 14.66
C GLY A 24 -5.01 -2.54 13.25
N LYS A 25 -5.85 -3.21 12.45
CA LYS A 25 -6.23 -2.77 11.09
C LYS A 25 -6.84 -1.37 11.04
N SER A 26 -7.83 -1.06 11.89
CA SER A 26 -8.53 0.23 11.91
C SER A 26 -7.58 1.38 12.26
N LEU A 27 -6.78 1.21 13.33
CA LEU A 27 -5.72 2.15 13.71
C LEU A 27 -4.72 2.36 12.57
N SER A 28 -4.21 1.27 11.99
CA SER A 28 -3.23 1.33 10.90
C SER A 28 -3.78 2.05 9.66
N SER A 29 -5.06 1.84 9.36
CA SER A 29 -5.76 2.51 8.26
C SER A 29 -5.85 4.01 8.48
N LEU A 30 -6.19 4.45 9.69
CA LEU A 30 -6.22 5.86 10.06
C LEU A 30 -4.84 6.51 10.01
N LEU A 31 -3.79 5.82 10.48
CA LEU A 31 -2.42 6.31 10.39
C LEU A 31 -1.94 6.45 8.94
N LEU A 32 -2.26 5.48 8.07
CA LEU A 32 -1.99 5.58 6.64
C LEU A 32 -2.75 6.75 6.01
N ALA A 33 -4.04 6.88 6.31
CA ALA A 33 -4.87 7.96 5.81
C ALA A 33 -4.32 9.34 6.22
N LYS A 34 -3.89 9.48 7.47
CA LYS A 34 -3.21 10.67 7.98
C LYS A 34 -1.99 11.02 7.14
N GLY A 35 -1.14 10.05 6.81
CA GLY A 35 0.00 10.28 5.92
C GLY A 35 -0.38 10.61 4.48
N LEU A 36 -1.44 9.97 3.96
CA LEU A 36 -1.95 10.18 2.61
C LEU A 36 -2.62 11.55 2.41
N THR A 37 -3.08 12.20 3.48
CA THR A 37 -3.67 13.55 3.42
C THR A 37 -2.75 14.64 3.98
N ASN A 38 -1.44 14.38 4.17
CA ASN A 38 -0.50 15.29 4.85
C ASN A 38 -1.06 15.83 6.17
N ASP A 39 -1.50 14.91 7.04
CA ASP A 39 -2.10 15.15 8.35
C ASP A 39 -3.50 15.80 8.35
N ASN A 40 -4.10 16.06 7.18
CA ASN A 40 -5.46 16.60 7.08
C ASN A 40 -6.53 15.50 7.22
N LEU A 41 -6.82 15.10 8.46
CA LEU A 41 -7.82 14.05 8.74
C LEU A 41 -9.26 14.46 8.40
N ALA A 42 -9.57 15.75 8.31
CA ALA A 42 -10.88 16.24 7.87
C ALA A 42 -11.24 15.83 6.43
N LYS A 43 -10.25 15.38 5.65
CA LYS A 43 -10.42 14.81 4.30
C LYS A 43 -10.48 13.28 4.26
N VAL A 44 -10.54 12.64 5.42
CA VAL A 44 -10.67 11.18 5.56
C VAL A 44 -12.09 10.85 5.96
N ALA A 45 -12.65 9.80 5.33
CA ALA A 45 -13.91 9.19 5.75
C ALA A 45 -13.73 7.70 6.01
N VAL A 46 -14.31 7.21 7.11
CA VAL A 46 -14.39 5.79 7.44
C VAL A 46 -15.82 5.32 7.19
N ILE A 47 -16.00 4.39 6.26
CA ILE A 47 -17.24 3.62 6.12
C ILE A 47 -17.15 2.46 7.11
N ASP A 48 -17.82 2.62 8.25
CA ASP A 48 -17.74 1.72 9.40
C ASP A 48 -18.89 0.71 9.39
N THR A 49 -18.56 -0.57 9.41
CA THR A 49 -19.49 -1.71 9.50
C THR A 49 -19.34 -2.49 10.81
N GLU A 50 -18.49 -2.01 11.71
CA GLU A 50 -18.08 -2.64 12.96
C GLU A 50 -18.74 -1.95 14.18
N ASN A 51 -19.92 -1.35 13.98
CA ASN A 51 -20.77 -0.78 15.03
C ASN A 51 -20.11 0.34 15.87
N GLY A 52 -19.53 1.34 15.21
CA GLY A 52 -18.92 2.50 15.88
C GLY A 52 -17.48 2.25 16.33
N SER A 53 -16.81 1.24 15.76
CA SER A 53 -15.41 0.97 16.08
C SER A 53 -14.49 2.11 15.64
N ALA A 54 -14.90 2.86 14.62
CA ALA A 54 -14.17 4.04 14.16
C ALA A 54 -14.06 5.07 15.29
N ASP A 55 -15.16 5.37 16.00
CA ASP A 55 -15.24 6.40 17.02
C ASP A 55 -14.26 6.19 18.20
N LEU A 56 -13.83 4.94 18.44
CA LEU A 56 -12.80 4.62 19.45
C LEU A 56 -11.46 5.34 19.20
N TYR A 57 -11.23 5.73 17.95
CA TYR A 57 -10.00 6.40 17.51
C TYR A 57 -10.18 7.92 17.32
N ALA A 58 -11.27 8.53 17.81
CA ALA A 58 -11.54 9.97 17.67
C ALA A 58 -10.38 10.86 18.16
N HIS A 59 -9.61 10.38 19.14
CA HIS A 59 -8.42 11.07 19.65
C HIS A 59 -7.30 11.27 18.61
N LEU A 60 -7.33 10.58 17.47
CA LEU A 60 -6.33 10.73 16.40
C LEU A 60 -6.53 12.00 15.55
N GLY A 61 -7.75 12.54 15.53
CA GLY A 61 -8.11 13.79 14.85
C GLY A 61 -9.49 13.73 14.18
N ASP A 62 -9.84 14.82 13.49
CA ASP A 62 -11.20 15.11 13.03
C ASP A 62 -11.56 14.43 11.69
N TYR A 63 -11.47 13.09 11.61
CA TYR A 63 -11.97 12.34 10.45
C TYR A 63 -13.49 12.16 10.50
N ASN A 64 -14.06 11.85 9.34
CA ASN A 64 -15.50 11.65 9.19
C ASN A 64 -15.85 10.16 9.28
N VAL A 65 -17.03 9.84 9.80
CA VAL A 65 -17.53 8.47 9.89
C VAL A 65 -18.88 8.36 9.19
N LEU A 66 -19.01 7.36 8.32
CA LEU A 66 -20.26 6.91 7.72
C LEU A 66 -20.56 5.53 8.28
N ALA A 67 -21.40 5.47 9.31
CA ALA A 67 -21.84 4.21 9.90
C ALA A 67 -22.82 3.50 8.95
N LEU A 68 -22.44 2.33 8.47
CA LEU A 68 -23.28 1.49 7.62
C LEU A 68 -23.99 0.45 8.49
N GLN A 69 -25.28 0.24 8.24
CA GLN A 69 -26.09 -0.74 8.96
C GLN A 69 -26.43 -1.95 8.07
N PRO A 70 -26.58 -3.16 8.65
CA PRO A 70 -27.02 -4.34 7.91
C PRO A 70 -28.34 -4.12 7.13
N PRO A 71 -28.59 -4.86 6.04
CA PRO A 71 -27.67 -5.81 5.37
C PRO A 71 -26.51 -5.08 4.68
N TYR A 72 -25.32 -5.69 4.67
CA TYR A 72 -24.07 -5.10 4.17
C TYR A 72 -23.86 -5.36 2.67
N THR A 73 -24.85 -4.99 1.87
CA THR A 73 -24.87 -5.30 0.45
C THR A 73 -23.80 -4.53 -0.34
N PRO A 74 -23.27 -5.09 -1.45
CA PRO A 74 -22.40 -4.36 -2.39
C PRO A 74 -22.93 -2.99 -2.78
N GLU A 75 -24.24 -2.88 -3.03
CA GLU A 75 -24.89 -1.65 -3.50
C GLU A 75 -24.85 -0.54 -2.45
N LYS A 76 -25.10 -0.85 -1.18
CA LYS A 76 -24.94 0.13 -0.08
C LYS A 76 -23.51 0.62 0.06
N PHE A 77 -22.52 -0.25 -0.13
CA PHE A 77 -21.11 0.17 -0.12
C PHE A 77 -20.78 1.08 -1.30
N ILE A 78 -21.33 0.80 -2.48
CA ILE A 78 -21.16 1.65 -3.67
C ILE A 78 -21.75 3.04 -3.39
N GLU A 79 -22.96 3.12 -2.84
CA GLU A 79 -23.60 4.38 -2.45
C GLU A 79 -22.80 5.12 -1.38
N ALA A 80 -22.30 4.43 -0.36
CA ALA A 80 -21.46 5.04 0.68
C ALA A 80 -20.16 5.63 0.11
N ILE A 81 -19.50 4.92 -0.83
CA ILE A 81 -18.32 5.45 -1.53
C ILE A 81 -18.70 6.71 -2.32
N GLU A 82 -19.85 6.72 -3.01
CA GLU A 82 -20.33 7.90 -3.75
C GLU A 82 -20.62 9.10 -2.84
N VAL A 83 -21.16 8.86 -1.64
CA VAL A 83 -21.36 9.93 -0.64
C VAL A 83 -20.02 10.54 -0.26
N CYS A 84 -19.01 9.72 0.03
CA CYS A 84 -17.67 10.20 0.36
C CYS A 84 -17.02 10.97 -0.81
N GLU A 85 -17.17 10.50 -2.05
CA GLU A 85 -16.68 11.20 -3.25
C GLU A 85 -17.35 12.55 -3.43
N LYS A 86 -18.68 12.61 -3.31
CA LYS A 86 -19.46 13.86 -3.41
C LYS A 86 -19.10 14.86 -2.30
N ALA A 87 -18.74 14.37 -1.13
CA ALA A 87 -18.23 15.17 -0.02
C ALA A 87 -16.77 15.64 -0.21
N GLY A 88 -16.11 15.23 -1.29
CA GLY A 88 -14.73 15.62 -1.60
C GLY A 88 -13.71 15.06 -0.62
N MET A 89 -13.94 13.83 -0.14
CA MET A 89 -12.99 13.07 0.68
C MET A 89 -11.82 12.58 -0.17
N GLU A 90 -10.60 12.72 0.35
CA GLU A 90 -9.36 12.34 -0.36
C GLU A 90 -8.95 10.90 -0.07
N VAL A 91 -9.29 10.40 1.13
CA VAL A 91 -9.07 9.00 1.53
C VAL A 91 -10.38 8.42 2.07
N ILE A 92 -10.76 7.25 1.56
CA ILE A 92 -11.91 6.48 2.02
C ILE A 92 -11.41 5.17 2.62
N ILE A 93 -11.70 4.95 3.90
CA ILE A 93 -11.41 3.70 4.60
C ILE A 93 -12.69 2.84 4.58
N LEU A 94 -12.58 1.60 4.13
CA LEU A 94 -13.66 0.61 4.17
C LEU A 94 -13.37 -0.38 5.29
N ASP A 95 -14.06 -0.26 6.43
CA ASP A 95 -13.83 -1.08 7.62
C ASP A 95 -15.09 -1.93 7.96
N SER A 96 -15.25 -3.15 7.46
CA SER A 96 -14.37 -3.89 6.56
C SER A 96 -15.12 -4.38 5.31
N ILE A 97 -14.39 -4.77 4.27
CA ILE A 97 -15.00 -5.34 3.05
C ILE A 97 -15.38 -6.82 3.21
N SER A 98 -15.01 -7.46 4.33
CA SER A 98 -15.39 -8.85 4.61
C SER A 98 -16.90 -8.99 4.83
N GLN A 99 -17.56 -8.00 5.42
CA GLN A 99 -19.00 -7.95 5.62
C GLN A 99 -19.77 -8.07 4.29
N VAL A 100 -19.25 -7.45 3.22
CA VAL A 100 -19.84 -7.55 1.88
C VAL A 100 -19.79 -8.97 1.35
N TRP A 101 -18.67 -9.67 1.59
CA TRP A 101 -18.51 -11.05 1.15
C TRP A 101 -19.42 -12.00 1.92
N ASP A 102 -19.52 -11.83 3.23
CA ASP A 102 -20.41 -12.63 4.07
C ASP A 102 -21.88 -12.46 3.65
N GLU A 103 -22.32 -11.21 3.37
CA GLU A 103 -23.65 -10.93 2.84
C GLU A 103 -23.90 -11.61 1.48
N LEU A 104 -22.91 -11.60 0.59
CA LEU A 104 -23.04 -12.28 -0.72
C LEU A 104 -23.10 -13.80 -0.60
N LEU A 105 -22.39 -14.40 0.35
CA LEU A 105 -22.47 -15.82 0.65
C LEU A 105 -23.82 -16.20 1.26
N ASP A 106 -24.35 -15.38 2.18
CA ASP A 106 -25.68 -15.55 2.74
C ASP A 106 -26.76 -15.45 1.64
N PHE A 107 -26.67 -14.43 0.79
CA PHE A 107 -27.53 -14.29 -0.39
C PHE A 107 -27.44 -15.51 -1.31
N HIS A 108 -26.23 -16.02 -1.60
CA HIS A 108 -26.03 -17.23 -2.40
C HIS A 108 -26.74 -18.44 -1.79
N SER A 109 -26.62 -18.64 -0.48
CA SER A 109 -27.18 -19.78 0.25
C SER A 109 -28.71 -19.84 0.21
N LYS A 110 -29.36 -18.67 0.10
CA LYS A 110 -30.82 -18.52 0.04
C LYS A 110 -31.40 -18.72 -1.36
N LEU A 111 -30.57 -18.78 -2.39
CA LEU A 111 -31.04 -18.93 -3.77
C LEU A 111 -31.39 -20.41 -4.07
N PRO A 112 -32.60 -20.69 -4.60
CA PRO A 112 -32.97 -22.04 -5.00
C PRO A 112 -32.21 -22.47 -6.26
N GLY A 113 -32.00 -23.78 -6.42
CA GLY A 113 -31.38 -24.36 -7.62
C GLY A 113 -29.90 -24.69 -7.43
N ASN A 114 -29.18 -24.85 -8.55
CA ASN A 114 -27.79 -25.30 -8.52
C ASN A 114 -26.82 -24.16 -8.17
N SER A 115 -25.79 -24.48 -7.38
CA SER A 115 -24.79 -23.51 -6.89
C SER A 115 -24.06 -22.77 -8.02
N PHE A 116 -23.74 -23.47 -9.12
CA PHE A 116 -23.03 -22.90 -10.25
C PHE A 116 -23.83 -21.78 -10.93
N ALA A 117 -25.12 -21.99 -11.18
CA ALA A 117 -26.02 -20.99 -11.74
C ALA A 117 -26.23 -19.82 -10.77
N ASN A 118 -26.28 -20.08 -9.46
CA ASN A 118 -26.44 -19.01 -8.45
C ASN A 118 -25.26 -18.03 -8.45
N TRP A 119 -24.04 -18.50 -8.75
CA TRP A 119 -22.88 -17.61 -8.90
C TRP A 119 -23.01 -16.57 -10.02
N SER A 120 -23.85 -16.82 -11.02
CA SER A 120 -24.16 -15.82 -12.07
C SER A 120 -24.92 -14.60 -11.52
N LYS A 121 -25.61 -14.74 -10.37
CA LYS A 121 -26.31 -13.65 -9.68
C LYS A 121 -25.42 -12.91 -8.68
N VAL A 122 -24.47 -13.62 -8.06
CA VAL A 122 -23.54 -13.08 -7.05
C VAL A 122 -22.36 -12.36 -7.69
N THR A 123 -21.73 -12.97 -8.69
CA THR A 123 -20.49 -12.48 -9.30
C THR A 123 -20.61 -11.06 -9.86
N PRO A 124 -21.68 -10.67 -10.57
CA PRO A 124 -21.83 -9.30 -11.07
C PRO A 124 -21.86 -8.25 -9.96
N ARG A 125 -22.52 -8.54 -8.83
CA ARG A 125 -22.64 -7.63 -7.69
C ARG A 125 -21.28 -7.42 -7.00
N GLN A 126 -20.53 -8.50 -6.77
CA GLN A 126 -19.16 -8.40 -6.27
C GLN A 126 -18.27 -7.60 -7.22
N LYS A 127 -18.34 -7.88 -8.53
CA LYS A 127 -17.57 -7.15 -9.54
C LYS A 127 -17.92 -5.66 -9.57
N ALA A 128 -19.20 -5.31 -9.47
CA ALA A 128 -19.62 -3.91 -9.43
C ALA A 128 -19.01 -3.18 -8.23
N PHE A 129 -19.01 -3.80 -7.05
CA PHE A 129 -18.39 -3.23 -5.85
C PHE A 129 -16.88 -3.06 -5.98
N ILE A 130 -16.16 -4.10 -6.42
CA ILE A 130 -14.72 -4.00 -6.67
C ILE A 130 -14.41 -2.94 -7.72
N ASN A 131 -15.15 -2.90 -8.82
CA ASN A 131 -14.98 -1.88 -9.85
C ASN A 131 -15.19 -0.46 -9.30
N LYS A 132 -16.18 -0.27 -8.40
CA LYS A 132 -16.40 1.03 -7.76
C LYS A 132 -15.19 1.44 -6.92
N ILE A 133 -14.61 0.53 -6.14
CA ILE A 133 -13.36 0.79 -5.40
C ILE A 133 -12.24 1.23 -6.35
N LEU A 134 -12.04 0.49 -7.44
CA LEU A 134 -10.96 0.73 -8.39
C LEU A 134 -11.11 2.04 -9.17
N GLN A 135 -12.34 2.41 -9.53
CA GLN A 135 -12.64 3.61 -10.31
C GLN A 135 -12.83 4.87 -9.46
N CYS A 136 -12.91 4.73 -8.14
CA CYS A 136 -13.12 5.86 -7.24
C CYS A 136 -11.99 6.91 -7.35
N ASP A 137 -12.32 8.20 -7.34
CA ASP A 137 -11.35 9.30 -7.45
C ASP A 137 -10.76 9.73 -6.08
N ALA A 138 -10.61 8.77 -5.17
CA ALA A 138 -9.99 8.94 -3.86
C ALA A 138 -9.00 7.80 -3.60
N HIS A 139 -8.05 8.01 -2.69
CA HIS A 139 -7.30 6.90 -2.12
C HIS A 139 -8.27 5.99 -1.37
N VAL A 140 -8.16 4.67 -1.54
CA VAL A 140 -9.02 3.71 -0.82
C VAL A 140 -8.14 2.76 -0.01
N ILE A 141 -8.50 2.62 1.26
CA ILE A 141 -7.91 1.68 2.20
C ILE A 141 -8.99 0.69 2.62
N ALA A 142 -8.93 -0.55 2.15
CA ALA A 142 -9.87 -1.59 2.55
C ALA A 142 -9.29 -2.46 3.66
N THR A 143 -10.04 -2.73 4.71
CA THR A 143 -9.65 -3.73 5.71
C THR A 143 -10.33 -5.07 5.39
N MET A 144 -9.62 -6.16 5.64
CA MET A 144 -10.12 -7.52 5.50
C MET A 144 -9.87 -8.32 6.77
N ARG A 145 -10.91 -9.01 7.23
CA ARG A 145 -10.77 -10.01 8.28
C ARG A 145 -10.10 -11.25 7.68
N THR A 146 -9.31 -11.96 8.47
CA THR A 146 -8.77 -13.27 8.09
C THR A 146 -9.43 -14.37 8.93
N LYS A 147 -9.53 -15.58 8.36
CA LYS A 147 -9.83 -16.79 9.12
C LYS A 147 -8.80 -16.93 10.22
N GLN A 148 -9.29 -17.12 11.43
CA GLN A 148 -8.47 -17.19 12.62
C GLN A 148 -8.11 -18.64 12.88
N ASP A 149 -6.83 -18.89 13.13
CA ASP A 149 -6.35 -20.17 13.65
C ASP A 149 -5.40 -19.92 14.82
N TYR A 150 -5.19 -20.95 15.63
CA TYR A 150 -4.28 -20.90 16.76
C TYR A 150 -3.09 -21.81 16.49
N VAL A 151 -1.91 -21.21 16.36
CA VAL A 151 -0.65 -21.97 16.28
C VAL A 151 0.03 -21.95 17.64
N LEU A 152 0.59 -23.08 18.05
CA LEU A 152 1.38 -23.15 19.28
C LEU A 152 2.78 -22.62 18.99
N GLN A 153 3.13 -21.45 19.53
CA GLN A 153 4.50 -20.95 19.49
C GLN A 153 5.22 -21.30 20.79
N GLN A 154 6.48 -21.73 20.67
CA GLN A 154 7.32 -21.99 21.83
C GLN A 154 7.94 -20.67 22.31
N LYS A 155 7.50 -20.20 23.48
CA LYS A 155 8.10 -19.04 24.19
C LYS A 155 8.63 -19.55 25.53
N ASP A 156 9.92 -19.34 25.77
CA ASP A 156 10.61 -19.76 27.01
C ASP A 156 10.39 -21.24 27.37
N GLY A 157 10.46 -22.12 26.36
CA GLY A 157 10.27 -23.56 26.53
C GLY A 157 8.83 -24.03 26.74
N LYS A 158 7.85 -23.11 26.80
CA LYS A 158 6.41 -23.42 26.92
C LYS A 158 5.68 -23.15 25.60
N PHE A 159 4.73 -24.01 25.26
CA PHE A 159 3.83 -23.80 24.13
C PHE A 159 2.73 -22.82 24.53
N VAL A 160 2.68 -21.67 23.86
CA VAL A 160 1.66 -20.64 24.04
C VAL A 160 0.84 -20.56 22.75
N PRO A 161 -0.49 -20.69 22.80
CA PRO A 161 -1.34 -20.51 21.63
C PRO A 161 -1.28 -19.05 21.18
N GLU A 162 -0.85 -18.84 19.94
CA GLU A 162 -0.80 -17.54 19.28
C GLU A 162 -1.80 -17.53 18.12
N LYS A 163 -2.60 -16.48 18.07
CA LYS A 163 -3.64 -16.30 17.05
C LYS A 163 -3.01 -15.81 15.75
N VAL A 164 -3.16 -16.59 14.69
CA VAL A 164 -2.68 -16.24 13.35
C VAL A 164 -3.83 -16.09 12.36
N GLY A 165 -3.66 -15.19 11.40
CA GLY A 165 -4.56 -15.04 10.27
C GLY A 165 -4.11 -15.93 9.12
N LEU A 166 -4.96 -16.83 8.63
CA LEU A 166 -4.59 -17.75 7.55
C LEU A 166 -4.93 -17.21 6.16
N LYS A 167 -6.21 -16.92 5.93
CA LYS A 167 -6.76 -16.50 4.62
C LYS A 167 -7.75 -15.39 4.82
N ALA A 168 -7.74 -14.37 3.97
CA ALA A 168 -8.77 -13.34 3.96
C ALA A 168 -10.17 -13.96 3.85
N VAL A 169 -11.13 -13.40 4.58
CA VAL A 169 -12.56 -13.67 4.42
C VAL A 169 -13.02 -12.84 3.23
N GLN A 170 -12.72 -13.34 2.03
CA GLN A 170 -13.01 -12.71 0.75
C GLN A 170 -12.89 -13.76 -0.37
N ARG A 171 -13.40 -13.45 -1.57
CA ARG A 171 -13.07 -14.20 -2.79
C ARG A 171 -11.56 -14.16 -3.05
N ASP A 172 -10.99 -15.32 -3.38
CA ASP A 172 -9.55 -15.57 -3.50
C ASP A 172 -8.77 -14.52 -4.30
N ASP A 173 -9.38 -13.98 -5.37
CA ASP A 173 -8.68 -13.10 -6.30
C ASP A 173 -8.74 -11.60 -5.94
N VAL A 174 -9.50 -11.21 -4.91
CA VAL A 174 -9.74 -9.78 -4.62
C VAL A 174 -8.45 -9.05 -4.22
N SER A 175 -7.48 -9.75 -3.63
CA SER A 175 -6.14 -9.19 -3.35
C SER A 175 -5.39 -8.79 -4.63
N TYR A 176 -5.70 -9.39 -5.80
CA TYR A 176 -5.10 -9.01 -7.09
C TYR A 176 -5.55 -7.64 -7.61
N GLU A 177 -6.60 -7.08 -7.04
CA GLU A 177 -7.16 -5.79 -7.46
C GLU A 177 -6.45 -4.60 -6.79
N PHE A 178 -5.93 -4.80 -5.57
CA PHE A 178 -5.25 -3.73 -4.82
C PHE A 178 -3.80 -3.51 -5.27
N THR A 179 -3.32 -2.28 -5.23
CA THR A 179 -1.92 -1.93 -5.55
C THR A 179 -0.94 -2.43 -4.48
N ILE A 180 -1.35 -2.31 -3.21
CA ILE A 180 -0.61 -2.78 -2.03
C ILE A 180 -1.55 -3.62 -1.17
N VAL A 181 -1.05 -4.74 -0.65
CA VAL A 181 -1.71 -5.53 0.40
C VAL A 181 -0.72 -5.70 1.55
N PHE A 182 -1.12 -5.25 2.74
CA PHE A 182 -0.39 -5.45 3.98
C PHE A 182 -1.03 -6.52 4.83
N ASP A 183 -0.21 -7.47 5.27
CA ASP A 183 -0.58 -8.50 6.23
C ASP A 183 -0.12 -8.03 7.60
N ILE A 184 -1.06 -7.77 8.51
CA ILE A 184 -0.77 -7.30 9.86
C ILE A 184 -0.94 -8.43 10.86
N ASP A 185 0.10 -8.67 11.65
CA ASP A 185 0.11 -9.66 12.72
C ASP A 185 -0.50 -9.12 14.04
N ILE A 186 -0.55 -9.97 15.06
CA ILE A 186 -1.13 -9.62 16.36
C ILE A 186 -0.27 -8.61 17.16
N LYS A 187 1.00 -8.41 16.76
CA LYS A 187 1.94 -7.47 17.36
C LYS A 187 1.96 -6.13 16.61
N HIS A 188 1.05 -5.94 15.65
CA HIS A 188 0.92 -4.76 14.81
C HIS A 188 2.06 -4.56 13.80
N PHE A 189 2.84 -5.60 13.53
CA PHE A 189 3.82 -5.59 12.44
C PHE A 189 3.15 -5.94 11.12
N ALA A 190 3.49 -5.16 10.10
CA ALA A 190 3.00 -5.32 8.74
C ALA A 190 4.10 -5.86 7.82
N VAL A 191 3.70 -6.79 6.95
CA VAL A 191 4.49 -7.27 5.82
C VAL A 191 3.71 -7.03 4.52
N ALA A 192 4.39 -6.63 3.46
CA ALA A 192 3.76 -6.50 2.15
C ALA A 192 3.67 -7.86 1.44
N SER A 193 2.48 -8.47 1.43
CA SER A 193 2.19 -9.68 0.63
C SER A 193 2.03 -9.36 -0.85
N LYS A 194 1.70 -8.11 -1.16
CA LYS A 194 1.69 -7.57 -2.51
C LYS A 194 2.04 -6.10 -2.50
N ASP A 195 2.90 -5.69 -3.44
CA ASP A 195 3.28 -4.30 -3.61
C ASP A 195 3.71 -4.02 -5.05
N ARG A 196 2.89 -3.25 -5.79
CA ARG A 196 3.24 -2.76 -7.14
C ARG A 196 4.03 -1.45 -7.12
N THR A 197 4.27 -0.89 -5.95
CA THR A 197 5.00 0.38 -5.77
C THR A 197 6.51 0.19 -5.59
N ASN A 198 6.93 -1.03 -5.22
CA ASN A 198 8.29 -1.40 -4.79
C ASN A 198 8.79 -0.62 -3.56
N LEU A 199 7.89 0.00 -2.79
CA LEU A 199 8.24 0.71 -1.56
C LEU A 199 8.47 -0.23 -0.37
N PHE A 200 7.78 -1.38 -0.37
CA PHE A 200 7.65 -2.31 0.76
C PHE A 200 7.97 -3.76 0.39
N SER A 201 7.93 -4.14 -0.89
CA SER A 201 8.28 -5.49 -1.34
C SER A 201 9.69 -5.90 -0.91
N GLY A 202 9.82 -7.08 -0.29
CA GLY A 202 11.09 -7.64 0.18
C GLY A 202 11.75 -6.87 1.33
N LYS A 203 11.03 -5.93 1.97
CA LYS A 203 11.50 -5.22 3.18
C LYS A 203 11.15 -6.04 4.43
N PRO A 204 11.91 -5.87 5.54
CA PRO A 204 11.51 -6.41 6.83
C PRO A 204 10.14 -5.92 7.28
N GLU A 205 9.53 -6.66 8.21
CA GLU A 205 8.30 -6.24 8.87
C GLU A 205 8.47 -4.88 9.55
N PHE A 206 7.38 -4.10 9.59
CA PHE A 206 7.41 -2.73 10.13
C PHE A 206 6.08 -2.36 10.76
N MET A 207 6.09 -1.42 11.70
CA MET A 207 4.85 -0.88 12.27
C MET A 207 4.36 0.27 11.38
N ILE A 208 3.10 0.19 10.95
CA ILE A 208 2.47 1.22 10.11
C ILE A 208 2.31 2.52 10.91
N ASN A 209 2.69 3.64 10.31
CA ASN A 209 2.52 4.99 10.88
C ASN A 209 2.21 6.03 9.79
N SER A 210 2.06 7.30 10.17
CA SER A 210 1.80 8.38 9.20
C SER A 210 2.91 8.55 8.17
N ALA A 211 4.18 8.31 8.53
CA ALA A 211 5.28 8.33 7.56
C ALA A 211 5.15 7.23 6.49
N THR A 212 4.57 6.08 6.82
CA THR A 212 4.21 5.05 5.84
C THR A 212 3.24 5.62 4.79
N GLY A 213 2.16 6.29 5.23
CA GLY A 213 1.19 6.90 4.34
C GLY A 213 1.80 8.02 3.49
N LYS A 214 2.67 8.84 4.09
CA LYS A 214 3.40 9.91 3.40
C LYS A 214 4.28 9.37 2.27
N ARG A 215 5.03 8.29 2.51
CA ARG A 215 5.83 7.63 1.47
C ARG A 215 4.99 7.13 0.29
N ILE A 216 3.77 6.66 0.55
CA ILE A 216 2.83 6.25 -0.50
C ILE A 216 2.32 7.47 -1.26
N LEU A 217 1.98 8.56 -0.57
CA LEU A 217 1.56 9.81 -1.21
C LEU A 217 2.64 10.38 -2.13
N ASP A 218 3.88 10.42 -1.64
CA ASP A 218 5.02 10.93 -2.41
C ASP A 218 5.24 10.06 -3.67
N TRP A 219 5.05 8.74 -3.57
CA TRP A 219 5.05 7.85 -4.73
C TRP A 219 3.89 8.14 -5.69
N CYS A 220 2.70 8.45 -5.19
CA CYS A 220 1.51 8.75 -6.02
C CYS A 220 1.60 10.08 -6.75
N THR A 221 2.36 11.03 -6.19
CA THR A 221 2.46 12.41 -6.67
C THR A 221 3.79 12.71 -7.36
N SER A 222 4.79 11.83 -7.24
CA SER A 222 6.10 12.05 -7.84
C SER A 222 5.99 12.24 -9.35
N PRO A 223 6.38 13.43 -9.87
CA PRO A 223 6.32 13.72 -11.30
C PRO A 223 7.44 13.01 -12.08
N ILE A 224 8.39 12.41 -11.36
CA ILE A 224 9.66 11.95 -11.91
C ILE A 224 9.46 10.60 -12.60
N LYS A 225 9.70 10.58 -13.91
CA LYS A 225 9.69 9.35 -14.72
C LYS A 225 10.98 8.58 -14.43
N GLU A 226 10.94 7.27 -14.64
CA GLU A 226 12.14 6.43 -14.53
C GLU A 226 13.31 6.99 -15.37
N LEU A 227 12.98 7.52 -16.56
CA LEU A 227 13.94 8.15 -17.47
C LEU A 227 14.64 9.36 -16.83
N ASP A 228 13.90 10.17 -16.08
CA ASP A 228 14.45 11.35 -15.41
C ASP A 228 15.44 10.94 -14.30
N VAL A 229 15.14 9.84 -13.58
CA VAL A 229 16.07 9.29 -12.58
C VAL A 229 17.31 8.70 -13.23
N LYS A 230 17.17 8.01 -14.37
CA LYS A 230 18.33 7.51 -15.15
C LYS A 230 19.27 8.65 -15.53
N GLN A 231 18.71 9.75 -16.06
CA GLN A 231 19.51 10.92 -16.41
C GLN A 231 20.20 11.53 -15.18
N LYS A 232 19.48 11.70 -14.07
CA LYS A 232 20.07 12.21 -12.83
C LYS A 232 21.19 11.32 -12.28
N ILE A 233 21.09 9.99 -12.43
CA ILE A 233 22.18 9.06 -12.05
C ILE A 233 23.42 9.36 -12.90
N GLU A 234 23.26 9.52 -14.22
CA GLU A 234 24.36 9.87 -15.12
C GLU A 234 25.00 11.22 -14.76
N ASP A 235 24.18 12.19 -14.34
CA ASP A 235 24.62 13.55 -14.00
C ASP A 235 25.29 13.66 -12.62
N CYS A 236 25.22 12.63 -11.76
CA CYS A 236 25.86 12.65 -10.45
C CYS A 236 27.39 12.74 -10.58
N LEU A 237 27.99 13.69 -9.84
CA LEU A 237 29.42 13.98 -9.86
C LEU A 237 30.18 13.41 -8.64
N SER A 238 29.46 12.90 -7.64
CA SER A 238 30.06 12.29 -6.45
C SER A 238 29.21 11.15 -5.90
N VAL A 239 29.86 10.23 -5.17
CA VAL A 239 29.17 9.13 -4.49
C VAL A 239 28.15 9.67 -3.48
N SER A 240 28.44 10.79 -2.81
CA SER A 240 27.51 11.45 -1.89
C SER A 240 26.23 11.89 -2.58
N GLN A 241 26.34 12.56 -3.74
CA GLN A 241 25.17 12.97 -4.54
C GLN A 241 24.37 11.76 -5.03
N LEU A 242 25.05 10.71 -5.47
CA LEU A 242 24.41 9.48 -5.93
C LEU A 242 23.64 8.78 -4.78
N MET A 243 24.20 8.79 -3.57
CA MET A 243 23.56 8.22 -2.38
C MET A 243 22.37 9.06 -1.90
N GLU A 244 22.43 10.38 -2.04
CA GLU A 244 21.31 11.27 -1.76
C GLU A 244 20.17 11.01 -2.75
N LEU A 245 20.46 10.96 -4.06
CA LEU A 245 19.50 10.58 -5.10
C LEU A 245 18.89 9.20 -4.84
N TYR A 246 19.70 8.22 -4.42
CA TYR A 246 19.24 6.88 -4.06
C TYR A 246 18.23 6.91 -2.90
N LYS A 247 18.45 7.78 -1.90
CA LYS A 247 17.55 7.95 -0.74
C LYS A 247 16.28 8.72 -1.10
N GLU A 248 16.39 9.77 -1.91
CA GLU A 248 15.27 10.60 -2.36
C GLU A 248 14.27 9.84 -3.24
N HIS A 249 14.73 8.78 -3.91
CA HIS A 249 13.93 8.03 -4.88
C HIS A 249 13.82 6.52 -4.55
N PRO A 250 13.23 6.12 -3.40
CA PRO A 250 13.17 4.73 -2.96
C PRO A 250 12.55 3.77 -3.98
N SER A 251 11.54 4.23 -4.73
CA SER A 251 10.84 3.41 -5.73
C SER A 251 11.69 3.03 -6.93
N PHE A 252 12.81 3.73 -7.15
CA PHE A 252 13.72 3.49 -8.27
C PHE A 252 15.00 2.75 -7.84
N GLN A 253 15.17 2.46 -6.54
CA GLN A 253 16.33 1.73 -6.03
C GLN A 253 16.44 0.33 -6.62
N LEU A 254 15.36 -0.46 -6.57
CA LEU A 254 15.37 -1.83 -7.10
C LEU A 254 15.39 -1.86 -8.64
N PRO A 255 14.53 -1.11 -9.37
CA PRO A 255 14.55 -1.11 -10.83
C PRO A 255 15.87 -0.62 -11.43
N LEU A 256 16.52 0.38 -10.81
CA LEU A 256 17.75 0.99 -11.32
C LEU A 256 19.01 0.52 -10.58
N LYS A 257 18.93 -0.55 -9.78
CA LYS A 257 20.03 -1.04 -8.93
C LYS A 257 21.34 -1.20 -9.70
N ALA A 258 21.27 -1.78 -10.90
CA ALA A 258 22.44 -1.99 -11.75
C ALA A 258 23.08 -0.67 -12.20
N LEU A 259 22.27 0.34 -12.54
CA LEU A 259 22.76 1.66 -12.95
C LEU A 259 23.38 2.42 -11.77
N TYR A 260 22.74 2.39 -10.59
CA TYR A 260 23.32 2.95 -9.38
C TYR A 260 24.66 2.31 -9.05
N GLN A 261 24.78 0.98 -9.14
CA GLN A 261 26.04 0.28 -8.88
C GLN A 261 27.12 0.68 -9.90
N ALA A 262 26.80 0.64 -11.20
CA ALA A 262 27.75 0.99 -12.25
C ALA A 262 28.25 2.43 -12.13
N LYS A 263 27.35 3.38 -11.84
CA LYS A 263 27.72 4.79 -11.64
C LYS A 263 28.57 4.98 -10.39
N LYS A 264 28.26 4.27 -9.31
CA LYS A 264 29.07 4.28 -8.08
C LYS A 264 30.50 3.81 -8.36
N ASP A 265 30.65 2.66 -9.02
CA ASP A 265 31.96 2.10 -9.35
C ASP A 265 32.77 3.07 -10.24
N GLN A 266 32.12 3.72 -11.22
CA GLN A 266 32.73 4.75 -12.05
C GLN A 266 33.25 5.95 -11.23
N LEU A 267 32.43 6.45 -10.30
CA LEU A 267 32.79 7.60 -9.45
C LEU A 267 33.92 7.25 -8.48
N GLU A 268 33.95 6.05 -7.92
CA GLU A 268 35.02 5.59 -7.02
C GLU A 268 36.36 5.44 -7.78
N GLN A 269 36.34 4.99 -9.04
CA GLN A 269 37.54 4.91 -9.88
C GLN A 269 38.14 6.29 -10.20
N LEU A 270 37.31 7.32 -10.35
CA LEU A 270 37.75 8.69 -10.65
C LEU A 270 38.44 9.36 -9.45
N VAL A 271 38.12 8.94 -8.23
CA VAL A 271 38.71 9.47 -6.98
C VAL A 271 39.99 8.70 -6.60
N ASN A 272 40.35 7.64 -7.34
CA ASN A 272 41.45 6.76 -6.98
C ASN A 272 42.83 7.44 -7.23
N PRO A 273 43.68 7.64 -6.19
CA PRO A 273 44.91 8.45 -6.30
C PRO A 273 45.96 7.90 -7.27
N GLN A 274 45.91 6.60 -7.60
CA GLN A 274 46.88 5.96 -8.49
C GLN A 274 46.81 6.44 -9.95
N ASN A 275 45.73 7.11 -10.35
CA ASN A 275 45.56 7.63 -11.71
C ASN A 275 46.29 8.96 -11.97
N PHE A 276 46.79 9.64 -10.92
CA PHE A 276 47.43 10.96 -11.05
C PHE A 276 48.96 10.92 -11.24
N SER A 277 49.62 9.75 -11.24
CA SER A 277 51.08 9.67 -11.08
C SER A 277 51.92 9.38 -12.34
N GLN A 278 51.41 9.51 -13.58
CA GLN A 278 52.18 9.09 -14.77
C GLN A 278 52.64 10.17 -15.77
N ASN A 279 52.34 11.46 -15.60
CA ASN A 279 52.71 12.48 -16.59
C ASN A 279 53.65 13.57 -16.06
N GLY A 280 54.88 13.19 -15.69
CA GLY A 280 55.88 14.17 -15.23
C GLY A 280 57.35 13.71 -15.27
N ASN A 281 57.82 13.10 -16.36
CA ASN A 281 59.27 12.91 -16.55
C ASN A 281 59.88 14.15 -17.20
N ASN A 282 60.43 15.04 -16.38
CA ASN A 282 61.29 16.14 -16.83
C ASN A 282 62.74 15.65 -16.82
N THR A 283 63.24 15.17 -17.96
CA THR A 283 64.66 14.89 -18.15
C THR A 283 65.43 16.19 -18.33
N SER A 284 66.02 16.71 -17.25
CA SER A 284 67.06 17.73 -17.32
C SER A 284 68.43 17.05 -17.41
N SER A 285 68.93 16.82 -18.62
CA SER A 285 70.34 16.52 -18.86
C SER A 285 71.16 17.82 -18.79
N ARG A 286 72.02 17.94 -17.77
CA ARG A 286 73.10 18.94 -17.74
C ARG A 286 74.40 18.30 -18.24
N VAL A 287 74.99 18.94 -19.25
CA VAL A 287 76.41 18.85 -19.64
C VAL A 287 77.21 19.79 -18.76
#